data_AF-A0A925NJS0-F1
#
_entry.id   AF-A0A925NJS0-F1
#
_cell.length_a   1.000
_cell.length_b   1.000
_cell.length_c   1.000
_cell.angle_alpha   90.00
_cell.angle_beta   90.00
_cell.angle_gamma   90.00
#
_symmetry.space_group_name_H-M   'P 1'
#
loop_
_entity.id
_entity.type
_entity.pdbx_description
1 polymer ?
#
loop_
_entity_poly.entity_id
_entity_poly.type
_entity_poly.pdbx_seq_one_letter_code
_entity_poly.pdbx_strand_id
1 'polypeptide(L)'
;MRVILILSSRKVHREENLRTYMAIKEHVDSINWTQGTGFDLDRGLDKGFIYLEEVDPEKFEDWPRGTKFTLDEFDIAIIDQSHDMTEDQSPSAFAGLGFGSGPANRSLDFQGRNRPSEILEELTSRGIVCIGTSRGGRCLDELSRHGAVLTCALEDLPGKLPDFMVEAERLVIENRNDPVAGLKGLTLRQPWAWSVFETTKDIENRQWPARVRGTIAIHAADDQPVGVYERSKKYIRKVLHSRGHFGVRIPGESKLPMGAIIGLVDIVDCVTESKSPWWEGPVGFRLENARRLPKPIPCKGKRRFFTLPKDVEEQIRATFKI
;
A
#
# COMPACT_ATOMS: atom_id res chain seq x y z
N MET A 1 -13.50 9.30 6.75
CA MET A 1 -12.15 8.75 6.50
C MET A 1 -11.13 9.84 6.71
N ARG A 2 -9.99 9.58 7.35
CA ARG A 2 -8.94 10.60 7.52
C ARG A 2 -8.14 10.75 6.23
N VAL A 3 -8.04 11.99 5.77
CA VAL A 3 -7.38 12.33 4.50
C VAL A 3 -6.13 13.14 4.80
N ILE A 4 -5.01 12.77 4.21
CA ILE A 4 -3.82 13.62 4.20
C ILE A 4 -3.66 14.27 2.83
N LEU A 5 -3.49 15.59 2.83
CA LEU A 5 -3.18 16.35 1.61
C LEU A 5 -1.71 16.75 1.65
N ILE A 6 -0.94 16.26 0.68
CA ILE A 6 0.50 16.45 0.54
C ILE A 6 0.76 17.23 -0.75
N LEU A 7 1.07 18.52 -0.61
CA LEU A 7 1.38 19.40 -1.74
C LEU A 7 2.83 19.91 -1.70
N SER A 8 3.34 20.33 -2.87
CA SER A 8 4.64 21.01 -3.00
C SER A 8 4.72 22.22 -2.08
N SER A 9 5.80 22.40 -1.32
CA SER A 9 5.94 23.56 -0.42
C SER A 9 6.59 24.79 -1.07
N ARG A 10 6.90 24.71 -2.39
CA ARG A 10 7.59 25.79 -3.10
C ARG A 10 6.81 27.09 -2.94
N LYS A 11 7.52 28.16 -2.57
CA LYS A 11 6.89 29.47 -2.31
C LYS A 11 6.02 29.96 -3.46
N VAL A 12 6.44 29.69 -4.70
CA VAL A 12 5.74 30.10 -5.92
C VAL A 12 4.39 29.40 -6.12
N HIS A 13 4.14 28.27 -5.45
CA HIS A 13 2.92 27.48 -5.55
C HIS A 13 1.97 27.67 -4.35
N ARG A 14 2.38 28.48 -3.37
CA ARG A 14 1.68 28.67 -2.08
C ARG A 14 0.24 29.11 -2.21
N GLU A 15 -0.02 30.19 -2.95
CA GLU A 15 -1.36 30.77 -3.04
C GLU A 15 -2.33 29.80 -3.73
N GLU A 16 -1.85 29.09 -4.74
CA GLU A 16 -2.63 28.08 -5.42
C GLU A 16 -2.87 26.84 -4.55
N ASN A 17 -1.87 26.38 -3.81
CA ASN A 17 -2.06 25.29 -2.86
C ASN A 17 -3.08 25.63 -1.77
N LEU A 18 -3.08 26.89 -1.30
CA LEU A 18 -4.10 27.37 -0.35
C LEU A 18 -5.49 27.34 -0.99
N ARG A 19 -5.64 27.82 -2.24
CA ARG A 19 -6.91 27.73 -2.98
C ARG A 19 -7.36 26.29 -3.15
N THR A 20 -6.46 25.40 -3.54
CA THR A 20 -6.72 23.97 -3.66
C THR A 20 -7.14 23.37 -2.32
N TYR A 21 -6.43 23.65 -1.23
CA TYR A 21 -6.81 23.20 0.11
C TYR A 21 -8.22 23.67 0.48
N MET A 22 -8.53 24.96 0.32
CA MET A 22 -9.83 25.51 0.68
C MET A 22 -10.94 24.83 -0.13
N ALA A 23 -10.73 24.63 -1.43
CA ALA A 23 -11.69 23.96 -2.28
C ALA A 23 -11.88 22.47 -1.92
N ILE A 24 -10.82 21.76 -1.53
CA ILE A 24 -10.92 20.36 -1.08
C ILE A 24 -11.62 20.27 0.29
N LYS A 25 -11.35 21.20 1.21
CA LYS A 25 -11.92 21.23 2.57
C LYS A 25 -13.45 21.26 2.58
N GLU A 26 -14.06 21.89 1.58
CA GLU A 26 -15.52 21.92 1.43
C GLU A 26 -16.14 20.53 1.21
N HIS A 27 -15.35 19.54 0.77
CA HIS A 27 -15.79 18.19 0.50
C HIS A 27 -15.33 17.17 1.55
N VAL A 28 -14.30 17.51 2.35
CA VAL A 28 -13.69 16.61 3.32
C VAL A 28 -13.30 17.39 4.57
N ASP A 29 -14.04 17.19 5.66
CA ASP A 29 -13.80 17.91 6.92
C ASP A 29 -12.55 17.41 7.68
N SER A 30 -12.16 16.15 7.49
CA SER A 30 -11.07 15.50 8.22
C SER A 30 -9.72 15.52 7.49
N ILE A 31 -9.44 16.62 6.77
CA ILE A 31 -8.16 16.82 6.08
C ILE A 31 -7.10 17.23 7.09
N ASN A 32 -6.01 16.46 7.16
CA ASN A 32 -4.74 16.92 7.72
C ASN A 32 -3.91 17.50 6.56
N TRP A 33 -3.84 18.82 6.50
CA TRP A 33 -3.07 19.49 5.46
C TRP A 33 -1.61 19.62 5.85
N THR A 34 -0.76 19.21 4.91
CA THR A 34 0.67 19.14 5.12
C THR A 34 1.42 19.59 3.86
N GLN A 35 2.61 20.15 4.06
CA GLN A 35 3.50 20.52 2.97
C GLN A 35 4.76 19.65 2.95
N GLY A 36 5.18 19.27 1.74
CA GLY A 36 6.32 18.39 1.51
C GLY A 36 7.54 19.12 0.96
N THR A 37 8.42 19.62 1.83
CA THR A 37 9.84 19.87 1.47
C THR A 37 10.83 19.10 2.31
N GLY A 38 10.46 18.70 3.51
CA GLY A 38 11.32 18.00 4.45
C GLY A 38 10.68 16.69 4.88
N PHE A 39 10.46 15.77 3.93
CA PHE A 39 10.30 14.39 4.33
C PHE A 39 11.63 13.95 4.97
N ASP A 40 11.72 13.94 6.30
CA ASP A 40 12.84 13.30 7.00
C ASP A 40 12.63 11.78 6.93
N LEU A 41 12.69 11.25 5.69
CA LEU A 41 12.52 9.83 5.38
C LEU A 41 13.64 8.99 5.99
N ASP A 42 14.81 9.58 6.22
CA ASP A 42 15.98 8.94 6.83
C ASP A 42 15.70 8.41 8.26
N ARG A 43 14.56 8.78 8.89
CA ARG A 43 14.25 8.37 10.27
C ARG A 43 12.89 7.67 10.47
N GLY A 44 11.99 7.66 9.48
CA GLY A 44 10.54 7.57 9.74
C GLY A 44 9.73 6.47 9.03
N LEU A 45 9.83 6.32 7.70
CA LEU A 45 8.88 5.49 6.94
C LEU A 45 8.94 4.02 7.34
N ASP A 46 10.14 3.42 7.40
CA ASP A 46 10.33 2.04 7.87
C ASP A 46 9.78 1.80 9.29
N LYS A 47 9.61 2.87 10.07
CA LYS A 47 9.07 2.83 11.44
C LYS A 47 7.58 3.19 11.51
N GLY A 48 6.92 3.42 10.39
CA GLY A 48 5.49 3.73 10.31
C GLY A 48 5.12 5.19 10.56
N PHE A 49 6.08 6.12 10.43
CA PHE A 49 5.82 7.54 10.65
C PHE A 49 6.27 8.40 9.47
N ILE A 50 5.57 9.51 9.26
CA ILE A 50 5.97 10.56 8.33
C ILE A 50 6.14 11.88 9.07
N TYR A 51 7.22 12.61 8.77
CA TYR A 51 7.46 13.94 9.31
C TYR A 51 7.12 14.95 8.23
N LEU A 52 6.16 15.82 8.52
CA LEU A 52 5.63 16.79 7.57
C LEU A 52 5.51 18.16 8.23
N GLU A 53 5.62 19.21 7.44
CA GLU A 53 5.29 20.56 7.91
C GLU A 53 3.77 20.69 7.88
N GLU A 54 3.15 20.66 9.05
CA GLU A 54 1.73 20.97 9.20
C GLU A 54 1.53 22.46 8.99
N VAL A 55 0.58 22.82 8.14
CA VAL A 55 0.30 24.21 7.81
C VAL A 55 -1.10 24.56 8.29
N ASP A 56 -1.18 25.59 9.13
CA ASP A 56 -2.44 26.24 9.43
C ASP A 56 -2.77 27.24 8.30
N PRO A 57 -3.82 27.00 7.50
CA PRO A 57 -4.24 27.90 6.43
C PRO A 57 -4.62 29.30 6.91
N GLU A 58 -5.04 29.44 8.17
CA GLU A 58 -5.41 30.71 8.78
C GLU A 58 -4.18 31.46 9.33
N LYS A 59 -3.06 30.75 9.56
CA LYS A 59 -1.76 31.31 9.96
C LYS A 59 -0.71 31.07 8.88
N PHE A 60 -1.09 31.38 7.64
CA PHE A 60 -0.28 31.11 6.45
C PHE A 60 1.06 31.86 6.40
N GLU A 61 1.29 32.85 7.27
CA GLU A 61 2.55 33.60 7.40
C GLU A 61 3.51 33.00 8.44
N ASP A 62 3.02 32.24 9.42
CA ASP A 62 3.76 31.79 10.60
C ASP A 62 3.99 30.27 10.59
N TRP A 63 4.69 29.76 9.56
CA TRP A 63 4.86 28.32 9.37
C TRP A 63 5.68 27.66 10.49
N PRO A 64 5.09 26.75 11.28
CA PRO A 64 5.85 25.92 12.20
C PRO A 64 6.64 24.85 11.42
N ARG A 65 7.71 24.34 12.02
CA ARG A 65 8.51 23.25 11.44
C ARG A 65 8.20 21.92 12.12
N GLY A 66 7.82 20.93 11.32
CA GLY A 66 7.90 19.49 11.62
C GLY A 66 6.90 18.95 12.64
N THR A 67 5.81 18.36 12.14
CA THR A 67 4.88 17.49 12.87
C THR A 67 5.12 16.03 12.50
N LYS A 68 5.08 15.14 13.49
CA LYS A 68 5.19 13.70 13.31
C LYS A 68 3.80 13.08 13.22
N PHE A 69 3.50 12.39 12.12
CA PHE A 69 2.26 11.64 11.95
C PHE A 69 2.54 10.14 11.86
N THR A 70 1.66 9.32 12.43
CA THR A 70 1.67 7.87 12.19
C THR A 70 0.94 7.59 10.89
N LEU A 71 1.49 6.77 9.99
CA LEU A 71 0.88 6.52 8.69
C LEU A 71 -0.46 5.78 8.79
N ASP A 72 -0.59 4.92 9.80
CA ASP A 72 -1.83 4.19 10.11
C ASP A 72 -3.00 5.12 10.48
N GLU A 73 -2.72 6.42 10.61
CA GLU A 73 -3.74 7.40 10.87
C GLU A 73 -4.58 7.73 9.65
N PHE A 74 -4.07 7.55 8.44
CA PHE A 74 -4.73 8.00 7.23
C PHE A 74 -5.35 6.84 6.46
N ASP A 75 -6.48 7.13 5.84
CA ASP A 75 -7.20 6.20 4.98
C ASP A 75 -6.91 6.51 3.50
N ILE A 76 -6.82 7.82 3.20
CA ILE A 76 -6.64 8.36 1.86
C ILE A 76 -5.51 9.39 1.89
N ALA A 77 -4.67 9.38 0.87
CA ALA A 77 -3.65 10.39 0.64
C ALA A 77 -3.85 11.05 -0.73
N ILE A 78 -3.90 12.37 -0.75
CA ILE A 78 -3.86 13.17 -1.99
C ILE A 78 -2.44 13.70 -2.12
N ILE A 79 -1.74 13.29 -3.18
CA ILE A 79 -0.31 13.54 -3.34
C ILE A 79 -0.07 14.25 -4.64
N ASP A 80 0.48 15.46 -4.55
CA ASP A 80 0.82 16.26 -5.71
C ASP A 80 2.30 16.10 -6.10
N GLN A 81 2.53 15.71 -7.36
CA GLN A 81 3.83 15.70 -8.01
C GLN A 81 3.93 16.88 -8.98
N SER A 82 3.83 18.10 -8.45
CA SER A 82 3.98 19.28 -9.26
C SER A 82 5.41 19.84 -9.26
N HIS A 83 6.03 19.80 -10.45
CA HIS A 83 7.33 20.39 -10.76
C HIS A 83 8.52 19.92 -9.92
N ASP A 84 8.76 18.61 -9.96
CA ASP A 84 10.12 18.06 -9.94
C ASP A 84 10.22 16.97 -11.00
N MET A 85 10.26 17.43 -12.26
CA MET A 85 10.65 16.60 -13.39
C MET A 85 12.09 16.16 -13.14
N THR A 86 12.25 14.88 -12.80
CA THR A 86 13.11 13.94 -13.53
C THR A 86 14.42 14.55 -14.05
N GLU A 87 15.55 14.20 -13.43
CA GLU A 87 16.91 14.28 -13.99
C GLU A 87 17.27 15.56 -14.79
N ASP A 88 18.20 16.33 -14.21
CA ASP A 88 19.06 17.27 -14.93
C ASP A 88 18.40 18.57 -15.44
N GLN A 89 18.02 19.45 -14.51
CA GLN A 89 18.07 20.90 -14.74
C GLN A 89 19.14 21.53 -13.86
N SER A 90 20.37 21.09 -14.06
CA SER A 90 21.56 21.88 -13.75
C SER A 90 21.47 23.22 -14.52
N PRO A 91 21.68 24.40 -13.91
CA PRO A 91 21.65 25.70 -14.59
C PRO A 91 22.88 25.96 -15.49
N SER A 92 23.30 24.96 -16.26
CA SER A 92 24.35 25.11 -17.28
C SER A 92 23.82 25.70 -18.60
N ALA A 93 22.50 25.85 -18.77
CA ALA A 93 21.91 26.54 -19.93
C ALA A 93 22.07 28.08 -19.90
N PHE A 94 22.56 28.66 -18.80
CA PHE A 94 22.82 30.11 -18.68
C PHE A 94 24.32 30.48 -18.58
N ALA A 95 25.23 29.54 -18.86
CA ALA A 95 26.68 29.79 -18.87
C ALA A 95 27.18 30.72 -20.00
N GLY A 96 26.29 31.49 -20.65
CA GLY A 96 26.61 32.44 -21.71
C GLY A 96 26.33 33.92 -21.41
N LEU A 97 25.74 34.28 -20.28
CA LEU A 97 25.21 35.66 -20.08
C LEU A 97 25.73 36.44 -18.87
N GLY A 98 26.80 36.00 -18.20
CA GLY A 98 27.63 36.88 -17.38
C GLY A 98 26.94 37.59 -16.19
N PHE A 99 25.79 37.13 -15.72
CA PHE A 99 25.18 37.67 -14.50
C PHE A 99 25.63 36.88 -13.27
N GLY A 100 26.15 37.62 -12.29
CA GLY A 100 26.83 37.12 -11.11
C GLY A 100 26.06 36.07 -10.32
N SER A 101 26.82 35.12 -9.79
CA SER A 101 26.41 34.09 -8.85
C SER A 101 25.90 34.71 -7.54
N GLY A 102 24.59 34.90 -7.45
CA GLY A 102 23.91 34.88 -6.15
C GLY A 102 23.97 33.46 -5.58
N PRO A 103 24.02 33.27 -4.24
CA PRO A 103 24.00 31.94 -3.66
C PRO A 103 22.71 31.24 -4.11
N ALA A 104 22.87 30.12 -4.81
CA ALA A 104 21.76 29.23 -5.12
C ALA A 104 20.96 28.98 -3.84
N ASN A 105 19.67 29.25 -3.91
CA ASN A 105 18.74 29.07 -2.81
C ASN A 105 18.76 27.59 -2.41
N ARG A 106 19.48 27.23 -1.35
CA ARG A 106 19.52 25.87 -0.77
C ARG A 106 18.22 25.61 0.02
N SER A 107 17.08 25.70 -0.63
CA SER A 107 15.81 25.24 -0.07
C SER A 107 15.25 24.15 -0.96
N LEU A 108 15.76 22.94 -0.72
CA LEU A 108 15.11 21.65 -0.92
C LEU A 108 14.58 21.39 -2.33
N ASP A 109 15.52 21.13 -3.24
CA ASP A 109 15.29 20.27 -4.39
C ASP A 109 15.13 18.82 -3.88
N PHE A 110 14.24 18.03 -4.50
CA PHE A 110 14.09 16.58 -4.31
C PHE A 110 15.33 15.79 -4.79
N GLN A 111 16.55 16.18 -4.40
CA GLN A 111 17.82 15.55 -4.79
C GLN A 111 18.24 14.39 -3.87
N GLY A 112 17.26 13.62 -3.37
CA GLY A 112 17.48 12.44 -2.54
C GLY A 112 16.37 11.40 -2.74
N ARG A 113 16.51 10.24 -2.09
CA ARG A 113 15.62 9.04 -2.11
C ARG A 113 14.20 9.26 -1.56
N ASN A 114 13.62 10.43 -1.84
CA ASN A 114 12.38 10.92 -1.25
C ASN A 114 11.40 11.51 -2.29
N ARG A 115 11.32 10.94 -3.50
CA ARG A 115 10.43 11.38 -4.59
C ARG A 115 8.96 11.13 -4.24
N PRO A 116 8.01 11.92 -4.77
CA PRO A 116 6.58 11.68 -4.59
C PRO A 116 6.14 10.24 -4.96
N SER A 117 6.81 9.62 -5.92
CA SER A 117 6.62 8.21 -6.29
C SER A 117 6.99 7.23 -5.17
N GLU A 118 8.10 7.44 -4.47
CA GLU A 118 8.54 6.57 -3.35
C GLU A 118 7.60 6.72 -2.13
N ILE A 119 7.15 7.94 -1.85
CA ILE A 119 6.11 8.18 -0.81
C ILE A 119 4.83 7.44 -1.18
N LEU A 120 4.46 7.47 -2.46
CA LEU A 120 3.26 6.82 -2.94
C LEU A 120 3.35 5.29 -2.83
N GLU A 121 4.49 4.71 -3.19
CA GLU A 121 4.75 3.27 -3.01
C GLU A 121 4.59 2.85 -1.55
N GLU A 122 5.11 3.64 -0.61
CA GLU A 122 5.05 3.34 0.81
C GLU A 122 3.65 3.53 1.42
N LEU A 123 2.93 4.58 1.03
CA LEU A 123 1.54 4.75 1.46
C LEU A 123 0.66 3.60 0.93
N THR A 124 0.91 3.21 -0.32
CA THR A 124 0.20 2.08 -0.95
C THR A 124 0.60 0.74 -0.32
N SER A 125 1.87 0.55 0.08
CA SER A 125 2.37 -0.64 0.80
C SER A 125 1.70 -0.81 2.17
N ARG A 126 1.11 0.27 2.71
CA ARG A 126 0.33 0.27 3.96
C ARG A 126 -1.18 0.16 3.76
N GLY A 127 -1.64 0.13 2.51
CA GLY A 127 -3.06 0.04 2.16
C GLY A 127 -3.79 1.38 2.19
N ILE A 128 -3.07 2.50 2.24
CA ILE A 128 -3.63 3.85 2.10
C ILE A 128 -3.99 4.05 0.63
N VAL A 129 -5.18 4.59 0.38
CA VAL A 129 -5.65 4.86 -0.98
C VAL A 129 -5.07 6.19 -1.47
N CYS A 130 -4.27 6.13 -2.52
CA CYS A 130 -3.58 7.31 -3.05
C CYS A 130 -4.29 7.90 -4.28
N ILE A 131 -4.63 9.19 -4.20
CA ILE A 131 -5.04 10.06 -5.32
C ILE A 131 -3.80 10.85 -5.74
N GLY A 132 -3.29 10.59 -6.94
CA GLY A 132 -2.12 11.29 -7.48
C GLY A 132 -2.52 12.51 -8.30
N THR A 133 -1.93 13.66 -8.03
CA THR A 133 -2.11 14.86 -8.85
C THR A 133 -0.80 15.37 -9.43
N SER A 134 -0.89 16.09 -10.54
CA SER A 134 0.25 16.85 -11.05
C SER A 134 -0.23 18.10 -11.79
N ARG A 135 0.58 19.16 -11.75
CA ARG A 135 0.28 20.40 -12.49
C ARG A 135 0.19 20.15 -13.99
N GLY A 136 -0.95 20.50 -14.57
CA GLY A 136 -1.25 20.26 -15.98
C GLY A 136 -1.23 18.78 -16.38
N GLY A 137 -1.27 17.84 -15.42
CA GLY A 137 -1.35 16.40 -15.68
C GLY A 137 -0.06 15.73 -16.20
N ARG A 138 1.11 16.39 -16.13
CA ARG A 138 2.35 15.89 -16.78
C ARG A 138 2.92 14.58 -16.21
N CYS A 139 2.64 14.25 -14.95
CA CYS A 139 3.27 13.10 -14.26
C CYS A 139 2.25 12.04 -13.80
N LEU A 140 1.01 12.08 -14.27
CA LEU A 140 -0.04 11.16 -13.80
C LEU A 140 0.25 9.69 -14.10
N ASP A 141 0.88 9.41 -15.25
CA ASP A 141 1.28 8.04 -15.62
C ASP A 141 2.36 7.49 -14.67
N GLU A 142 3.28 8.34 -14.22
CA GLU A 142 4.29 7.97 -13.24
C GLU A 142 3.63 7.63 -11.91
N LEU A 143 2.79 8.53 -11.38
CA LEU A 143 2.05 8.30 -10.14
C LEU A 143 1.21 7.02 -10.19
N SER A 144 0.54 6.76 -11.31
CA SER A 144 -0.23 5.54 -11.52
C SER A 144 0.63 4.28 -11.45
N ARG A 145 1.85 4.30 -12.04
CA ARG A 145 2.80 3.17 -11.96
C ARG A 145 3.26 2.90 -10.54
N HIS A 146 3.37 3.93 -9.71
CA HIS A 146 3.83 3.84 -8.33
C HIS A 146 2.71 3.57 -7.31
N GLY A 147 1.47 3.40 -7.77
CA GLY A 147 0.36 2.92 -6.92
C GLY A 147 -0.84 3.84 -6.80
N ALA A 148 -0.82 5.03 -7.44
CA ALA A 148 -1.95 5.94 -7.40
C ALA A 148 -3.12 5.25 -8.09
N VAL A 149 -4.23 5.11 -7.38
CA VAL A 149 -5.40 4.39 -7.91
C VAL A 149 -6.36 5.33 -8.63
N LEU A 150 -6.25 6.63 -8.35
CA LEU A 150 -6.95 7.71 -9.03
C LEU A 150 -5.94 8.80 -9.36
N THR A 151 -6.06 9.42 -10.52
CA THR A 151 -5.16 10.52 -10.91
C THR A 151 -5.87 11.62 -11.68
N CYS A 152 -5.52 12.88 -11.43
CA CYS A 152 -5.99 14.02 -12.22
C CYS A 152 -5.00 15.19 -12.22
N ALA A 153 -5.19 16.14 -13.13
CA ALA A 153 -4.49 17.42 -13.01
C ALA A 153 -4.86 18.09 -11.68
N LEU A 154 -3.91 18.77 -11.02
CA LEU A 154 -4.14 19.40 -9.71
C LEU A 154 -5.28 20.44 -9.79
N GLU A 155 -5.36 21.14 -10.91
CA GLU A 155 -6.33 22.20 -11.18
C GLU A 155 -7.76 21.64 -11.36
N ASP A 156 -7.88 20.39 -11.82
CA ASP A 156 -9.16 19.70 -11.97
C ASP A 156 -9.64 19.06 -10.66
N LEU A 157 -8.74 18.87 -9.69
CA LEU A 157 -9.01 18.08 -8.49
C LEU A 157 -10.27 18.58 -7.76
N PRO A 158 -10.47 19.88 -7.48
CA PRO A 158 -11.66 20.32 -6.75
C PRO A 158 -12.98 19.89 -7.40
N GLY A 159 -13.09 19.98 -8.73
CA GLY A 159 -14.30 19.59 -9.45
C GLY A 159 -14.51 18.07 -9.53
N LYS A 160 -13.43 17.28 -9.50
CA LYS A 160 -13.47 15.81 -9.54
C LYS A 160 -13.52 15.16 -8.17
N LEU A 161 -13.22 15.92 -7.12
CA LEU A 161 -13.08 15.42 -5.76
C LEU A 161 -14.32 14.66 -5.28
N PRO A 162 -15.58 15.10 -5.50
CA PRO A 162 -16.74 14.32 -5.08
C PRO A 162 -16.74 12.89 -5.60
N ASP A 163 -16.55 12.71 -6.92
CA ASP A 163 -16.52 11.40 -7.56
C ASP A 163 -15.30 10.58 -7.13
N PHE A 164 -14.15 11.26 -6.99
CA PHE A 164 -12.91 10.64 -6.53
C PHE A 164 -13.02 10.15 -5.09
N MET A 165 -13.71 10.90 -4.22
CA MET A 165 -13.92 10.50 -2.84
C MET A 165 -14.86 9.30 -2.76
N VAL A 166 -15.94 9.24 -3.56
CA VAL A 166 -16.81 8.06 -3.63
C VAL A 166 -16.00 6.80 -4.00
N GLU A 167 -15.17 6.89 -5.04
CA GLU A 167 -14.35 5.75 -5.46
C GLU A 167 -13.20 5.46 -4.48
N ALA A 168 -12.58 6.49 -3.91
CA ALA A 168 -11.51 6.31 -2.92
C ALA A 168 -12.05 5.66 -1.64
N GLU A 169 -13.21 6.07 -1.15
CA GLU A 169 -13.89 5.45 -0.01
C GLU A 169 -14.24 3.99 -0.29
N ARG A 170 -14.79 3.72 -1.48
CA ARG A 170 -15.03 2.34 -1.92
C ARG A 170 -13.73 1.54 -1.90
N LEU A 171 -12.64 2.07 -2.44
CA LEU A 171 -11.34 1.40 -2.46
C LEU A 171 -10.79 1.20 -1.05
N VAL A 172 -10.93 2.17 -0.14
CA VAL A 172 -10.53 2.00 1.26
C VAL A 172 -11.35 0.87 1.90
N ILE A 173 -12.65 0.82 1.67
CA ILE A 173 -13.53 -0.25 2.16
C ILE A 173 -13.15 -1.60 1.54
N GLU A 174 -12.78 -1.66 0.27
CA GLU A 174 -12.31 -2.88 -0.40
C GLU A 174 -10.92 -3.32 0.11
N ASN A 175 -10.07 -2.35 0.48
CA ASN A 175 -8.70 -2.50 0.98
C ASN A 175 -8.65 -2.78 2.49
N ARG A 176 -9.71 -2.44 3.22
CA ARG A 176 -9.91 -2.85 4.60
C ARG A 176 -10.68 -4.16 4.61
N ASN A 177 -10.37 -5.07 5.52
CA ASN A 177 -11.36 -6.06 5.93
C ASN A 177 -12.45 -5.36 6.74
N ASP A 178 -13.31 -4.60 6.06
CA ASP A 178 -14.49 -4.03 6.66
C ASP A 178 -15.57 -5.13 6.78
N PRO A 179 -16.12 -5.39 7.98
CA PRO A 179 -17.24 -6.32 8.16
C PRO A 179 -18.46 -6.01 7.29
N VAL A 180 -18.63 -4.78 6.79
CA VAL A 180 -19.73 -4.41 5.87
C VAL A 180 -19.48 -4.89 4.43
N ALA A 181 -18.21 -4.98 4.00
CA ALA A 181 -17.82 -5.37 2.64
C ALA A 181 -17.63 -6.89 2.43
N GLY A 182 -17.79 -7.65 3.51
CA GLY A 182 -17.61 -9.09 3.59
C GLY A 182 -16.14 -9.52 3.63
N LEU A 183 -15.90 -10.65 4.30
CA LEU A 183 -14.56 -11.20 4.52
C LEU A 183 -13.87 -11.51 3.18
N LYS A 184 -12.63 -11.06 3.01
CA LYS A 184 -11.87 -11.33 1.78
C LYS A 184 -11.19 -12.70 1.83
N GLY A 185 -11.12 -13.38 0.68
CA GLY A 185 -10.44 -14.64 0.47
C GLY A 185 -9.27 -14.53 -0.49
N LEU A 186 -8.20 -15.29 -0.25
CA LEU A 186 -7.06 -15.44 -1.16
C LEU A 186 -6.82 -16.92 -1.47
N THR A 187 -6.77 -17.26 -2.76
CA THR A 187 -6.52 -18.64 -3.20
C THR A 187 -5.04 -18.93 -3.30
N LEU A 188 -4.60 -19.98 -2.61
CA LEU A 188 -3.26 -20.54 -2.67
C LEU A 188 -3.33 -21.99 -3.19
N ARG A 189 -2.34 -22.38 -3.97
CA ARG A 189 -2.16 -23.76 -4.41
C ARG A 189 -1.60 -24.63 -3.28
N GLN A 190 -1.85 -25.93 -3.31
CA GLN A 190 -1.17 -26.84 -2.39
C GLN A 190 0.24 -27.15 -2.89
N PRO A 191 1.24 -27.34 -2.00
CA PRO A 191 1.17 -27.31 -0.53
C PRO A 191 1.33 -25.92 0.10
N TRP A 192 1.32 -24.83 -0.67
CA TRP A 192 1.51 -23.48 -0.11
C TRP A 192 0.39 -23.07 0.85
N ALA A 193 -0.86 -23.41 0.54
CA ALA A 193 -1.98 -23.17 1.44
C ALA A 193 -1.80 -23.91 2.77
N TRP A 194 -1.37 -25.18 2.74
CA TRP A 194 -1.01 -25.94 3.94
C TRP A 194 0.15 -25.31 4.72
N SER A 195 1.20 -24.84 4.04
CA SER A 195 2.38 -24.34 4.73
C SER A 195 2.15 -23.02 5.47
N VAL A 196 1.13 -22.24 5.09
CA VAL A 196 0.70 -21.07 5.86
C VAL A 196 0.32 -21.43 7.31
N PHE A 197 -0.28 -22.60 7.54
CA PHE A 197 -0.79 -22.99 8.86
C PHE A 197 0.13 -23.94 9.61
N GLU A 198 0.93 -24.73 8.88
CA GLU A 198 1.68 -25.86 9.43
C GLU A 198 3.20 -25.62 9.44
N THR A 199 3.63 -24.43 9.02
CA THR A 199 5.03 -24.02 9.02
C THR A 199 5.17 -22.56 9.46
N THR A 200 6.39 -22.03 9.43
CA THR A 200 6.67 -20.62 9.74
C THR A 200 6.56 -19.72 8.51
N LYS A 201 5.72 -20.06 7.51
CA LYS A 201 5.55 -19.26 6.29
C LYS A 201 4.86 -17.94 6.64
N ASP A 202 5.62 -16.86 6.53
CA ASP A 202 5.22 -15.49 6.87
C ASP A 202 5.06 -14.59 5.64
N ILE A 203 5.34 -15.09 4.44
CA ILE A 203 5.21 -14.33 3.19
C ILE A 203 4.46 -15.13 2.14
N GLU A 204 3.47 -14.51 1.51
CA GLU A 204 2.85 -14.97 0.26
C GLU A 204 3.31 -14.12 -0.92
N ASN A 205 4.06 -14.71 -1.86
CA ASN A 205 4.61 -13.99 -3.02
C ASN A 205 3.58 -13.83 -4.15
N ARG A 206 3.49 -12.63 -4.72
CA ARG A 206 2.61 -12.27 -5.83
C ARG A 206 3.30 -11.32 -6.81
N GLN A 207 2.67 -11.17 -7.97
CA GLN A 207 3.07 -10.25 -9.03
C GLN A 207 2.38 -8.88 -8.92
N TRP A 208 1.62 -8.66 -7.84
CA TRP A 208 0.77 -7.48 -7.65
C TRP A 208 0.69 -7.16 -6.16
N PRO A 209 0.57 -5.87 -5.78
CA PRO A 209 0.53 -5.46 -4.38
C PRO A 209 -0.79 -5.80 -3.71
N ALA A 210 -0.73 -6.31 -2.47
CA ALA A 210 -1.92 -6.50 -1.67
C ALA A 210 -2.47 -5.13 -1.33
N ARG A 211 -3.71 -4.88 -1.73
CA ARG A 211 -4.45 -3.71 -1.26
C ARG A 211 -5.29 -4.02 -0.03
N VAL A 212 -5.52 -5.31 0.28
CA VAL A 212 -6.24 -5.75 1.49
C VAL A 212 -5.31 -5.82 2.69
N ARG A 213 -5.69 -5.22 3.83
CA ARG A 213 -5.05 -5.41 5.15
C ARG A 213 -6.01 -6.05 6.15
N GLY A 214 -5.45 -6.67 7.19
CA GLY A 214 -6.19 -7.37 8.24
C GLY A 214 -6.58 -8.81 7.88
N THR A 215 -7.56 -9.36 8.61
CA THR A 215 -7.92 -10.78 8.55
C THR A 215 -8.56 -11.21 7.24
N ILE A 216 -7.88 -12.05 6.46
CA ILE A 216 -8.43 -12.70 5.27
C ILE A 216 -8.60 -14.21 5.47
N ALA A 217 -9.43 -14.83 4.64
CA ALA A 217 -9.55 -16.27 4.51
C ALA A 217 -8.55 -16.84 3.49
N ILE A 218 -7.92 -17.96 3.82
CA ILE A 218 -7.09 -18.72 2.88
C ILE A 218 -7.92 -19.84 2.27
N HIS A 219 -8.06 -19.78 0.96
CA HIS A 219 -8.67 -20.81 0.13
C HIS A 219 -7.58 -21.73 -0.45
N ALA A 220 -7.71 -23.04 -0.27
CA ALA A 220 -6.91 -24.02 -1.00
C ALA A 220 -7.52 -24.22 -2.39
N ALA A 221 -6.73 -24.02 -3.45
CA ALA A 221 -7.17 -24.17 -4.83
C ALA A 221 -7.88 -25.51 -5.08
N ASP A 222 -8.85 -25.51 -5.99
CA ASP A 222 -9.57 -26.71 -6.44
C ASP A 222 -8.74 -27.56 -7.40
N ASP A 223 -7.84 -26.93 -8.16
CA ASP A 223 -6.89 -27.60 -9.02
C ASP A 223 -5.48 -26.97 -9.00
N GLN A 224 -4.53 -27.70 -9.59
CA GLN A 224 -3.22 -27.18 -9.93
C GLN A 224 -2.53 -28.00 -11.02
N PRO A 225 -1.61 -27.40 -11.79
CA PRO A 225 -0.90 -28.13 -12.84
C PRO A 225 -0.06 -29.29 -12.29
N VAL A 226 0.01 -30.37 -13.06
CA VAL A 226 0.77 -31.58 -12.71
C VAL A 226 2.23 -31.24 -12.37
N GLY A 227 2.73 -31.83 -11.28
CA GLY A 227 4.09 -31.65 -10.81
C GLY A 227 4.37 -30.33 -10.09
N VAL A 228 3.42 -29.38 -10.05
CA VAL A 228 3.56 -28.16 -9.22
C VAL A 228 3.67 -28.55 -7.75
N TYR A 229 2.82 -29.47 -7.28
CA TYR A 229 2.84 -29.95 -5.91
C TYR A 229 4.23 -30.42 -5.46
N GLU A 230 4.83 -31.34 -6.21
CA GLU A 230 6.12 -31.96 -5.84
C GLU A 230 7.28 -30.96 -5.91
N ARG A 231 7.28 -30.04 -6.89
CA ARG A 231 8.28 -28.96 -6.95
C ARG A 231 8.17 -28.04 -5.73
N SER A 232 6.95 -27.61 -5.40
CA SER A 232 6.71 -26.75 -4.24
C SER A 232 7.01 -27.47 -2.92
N LYS A 233 6.65 -28.74 -2.79
CA LYS A 233 6.99 -29.59 -1.63
C LYS A 233 8.50 -29.68 -1.42
N LYS A 234 9.29 -29.86 -2.50
CA LYS A 234 10.75 -29.88 -2.44
C LYS A 234 11.32 -28.55 -1.94
N TYR A 235 10.76 -27.43 -2.42
CA TYR A 235 11.16 -26.10 -1.98
C TYR A 235 10.85 -25.88 -0.49
N ILE A 236 9.61 -26.13 -0.06
CA ILE A 236 9.18 -25.99 1.33
C ILE A 236 10.07 -26.83 2.24
N ARG A 237 10.38 -28.08 1.85
CA ARG A 237 11.29 -28.94 2.60
C ARG A 237 12.70 -28.34 2.73
N LYS A 238 13.23 -27.74 1.66
CA LYS A 238 14.53 -27.05 1.69
C LYS A 238 14.52 -25.91 2.69
N VAL A 239 13.50 -25.05 2.66
CA VAL A 239 13.37 -23.92 3.59
C VAL A 239 13.25 -24.41 5.03
N LEU A 240 12.40 -25.40 5.30
CA LEU A 240 12.25 -26.01 6.63
C LEU A 240 13.56 -26.56 7.16
N HIS A 241 14.30 -27.32 6.34
CA HIS A 241 15.59 -27.89 6.72
C HIS A 241 16.65 -26.81 6.99
N SER A 242 16.71 -25.75 6.18
CA SER A 242 17.65 -24.64 6.42
C SER A 242 17.40 -23.91 7.75
N ARG A 243 16.20 -24.05 8.32
CA ARG A 243 15.81 -23.49 9.62
C ARG A 243 15.84 -24.53 10.75
N GLY A 244 16.35 -25.73 10.50
CA GLY A 244 16.44 -26.80 11.51
C GLY A 244 15.15 -27.59 11.75
N HIS A 245 14.10 -27.39 10.94
CA HIS A 245 12.82 -28.08 11.08
C HIS A 245 12.79 -29.42 10.34
N PHE A 246 13.59 -30.39 10.78
CA PHE A 246 13.70 -31.71 10.14
C PHE A 246 12.52 -32.66 10.39
N GLY A 247 11.74 -32.42 11.45
CA GLY A 247 10.63 -33.29 11.87
C GLY A 247 9.31 -33.05 11.14
N VAL A 248 9.20 -31.98 10.35
CA VAL A 248 7.92 -31.59 9.72
C VAL A 248 7.64 -32.50 8.52
N ARG A 249 6.55 -33.26 8.61
CA ARG A 249 6.08 -34.14 7.53
C ARG A 249 5.09 -33.42 6.64
N ILE A 250 5.52 -33.06 5.43
CA ILE A 250 4.63 -32.52 4.40
C ILE A 250 3.75 -33.67 3.87
N PRO A 251 2.41 -33.56 3.95
CA PRO A 251 1.49 -34.60 3.47
C PRO A 251 1.68 -34.94 1.98
N GLY A 252 0.94 -35.94 1.50
CA GLY A 252 0.72 -36.13 0.06
C GLY A 252 -0.41 -35.22 -0.41
N GLU A 253 -0.42 -34.84 -1.68
CA GLU A 253 -1.43 -33.95 -2.27
C GLU A 253 -2.86 -34.45 -2.00
N SER A 254 -3.11 -35.74 -2.16
CA SER A 254 -4.42 -36.38 -1.91
C SER A 254 -4.91 -36.34 -0.47
N LYS A 255 -4.06 -35.96 0.49
CA LYS A 255 -4.42 -35.82 1.90
C LYS A 255 -4.73 -34.38 2.30
N LEU A 256 -4.57 -33.43 1.38
CA LEU A 256 -4.79 -32.03 1.65
C LEU A 256 -6.18 -31.60 1.16
N PRO A 257 -6.85 -30.68 1.86
CA PRO A 257 -8.08 -30.09 1.39
C PRO A 257 -7.82 -29.27 0.10
N MET A 258 -8.77 -29.36 -0.82
CA MET A 258 -8.83 -28.65 -2.09
C MET A 258 -10.22 -28.03 -2.26
N GLY A 259 -10.32 -26.90 -2.97
CA GLY A 259 -11.59 -26.21 -3.25
C GLY A 259 -12.33 -25.74 -1.99
N ALA A 260 -11.60 -25.32 -0.97
CA ALA A 260 -12.17 -24.99 0.34
C ALA A 260 -11.40 -23.88 1.06
N ILE A 261 -12.10 -23.12 1.90
CA ILE A 261 -11.47 -22.29 2.93
C ILE A 261 -10.90 -23.19 4.02
N ILE A 262 -9.64 -22.97 4.39
CA ILE A 262 -8.92 -23.82 5.34
C ILE A 262 -8.48 -23.10 6.61
N GLY A 263 -8.61 -21.78 6.65
CA GLY A 263 -8.23 -20.96 7.81
C GLY A 263 -8.18 -19.48 7.47
N LEU A 264 -7.78 -18.69 8.45
CA LEU A 264 -7.62 -17.24 8.37
C LEU A 264 -6.16 -16.85 8.61
N VAL A 265 -5.73 -15.74 8.03
CA VAL A 265 -4.47 -15.05 8.33
C VAL A 265 -4.70 -13.56 8.32
N ASP A 266 -3.81 -12.79 8.93
CA ASP A 266 -3.82 -11.34 8.83
C ASP A 266 -2.76 -10.91 7.81
N ILE A 267 -3.15 -10.12 6.81
CA ILE A 267 -2.18 -9.40 5.98
C ILE A 267 -1.82 -8.13 6.72
N VAL A 268 -0.61 -8.09 7.26
CA VAL A 268 -0.12 -6.95 8.05
C VAL A 268 0.71 -5.98 7.23
N ASP A 269 1.25 -6.42 6.08
CA ASP A 269 2.14 -5.61 5.25
C ASP A 269 2.19 -6.12 3.80
N CYS A 270 2.64 -5.27 2.87
CA CYS A 270 2.90 -5.62 1.48
C CYS A 270 4.29 -5.11 1.07
N VAL A 271 5.27 -6.02 1.04
CA VAL A 271 6.69 -5.66 0.88
C VAL A 271 7.21 -5.96 -0.52
N THR A 272 8.19 -5.17 -0.96
CA THR A 272 8.97 -5.37 -2.21
C THR A 272 10.35 -5.98 -1.95
N GLU A 273 10.73 -6.14 -0.68
CA GLU A 273 11.93 -6.84 -0.24
C GLU A 273 11.72 -7.49 1.13
N SER A 274 12.40 -8.61 1.40
CA SER A 274 12.39 -9.23 2.73
C SER A 274 13.57 -10.18 2.95
N LYS A 275 13.99 -10.30 4.22
CA LYS A 275 14.98 -11.29 4.68
C LYS A 275 14.36 -12.65 5.00
N SER A 276 13.03 -12.79 4.93
CA SER A 276 12.38 -14.07 5.16
C SER A 276 12.84 -15.10 4.11
N PRO A 277 13.13 -16.35 4.49
CA PRO A 277 13.46 -17.39 3.52
C PRO A 277 12.25 -17.83 2.67
N TRP A 278 11.06 -17.31 2.96
CA TRP A 278 9.86 -17.49 2.16
C TRP A 278 9.68 -16.42 1.08
N TRP A 279 10.57 -15.42 1.03
CA TRP A 279 10.58 -14.36 0.04
C TRP A 279 11.20 -14.84 -1.29
N GLU A 280 10.47 -14.64 -2.38
CA GLU A 280 10.96 -14.80 -3.75
C GLU A 280 10.67 -13.56 -4.62
N GLY A 281 9.76 -12.68 -4.18
CA GLY A 281 9.38 -11.46 -4.89
C GLY A 281 8.50 -11.69 -6.13
N PRO A 282 8.23 -10.63 -6.91
CA PRO A 282 8.66 -9.24 -6.69
C PRO A 282 7.86 -8.51 -5.59
N VAL A 283 6.71 -9.08 -5.18
CA VAL A 283 5.88 -8.53 -4.11
C VAL A 283 5.49 -9.64 -3.15
N GLY A 284 5.42 -9.36 -1.86
CA GLY A 284 5.09 -10.33 -0.83
C GLY A 284 4.14 -9.77 0.20
N PHE A 285 3.10 -10.54 0.51
CA PHE A 285 2.12 -10.19 1.53
C PHE A 285 2.61 -10.80 2.82
N ARG A 286 2.93 -9.96 3.81
CA ARG A 286 3.35 -10.42 5.12
C ARG A 286 2.14 -10.95 5.87
N LEU A 287 2.22 -12.21 6.29
CA LEU A 287 1.16 -12.96 6.93
C LEU A 287 1.45 -13.14 8.42
N GLU A 288 0.49 -12.84 9.27
CA GLU A 288 0.54 -13.09 10.70
C GLU A 288 -0.75 -13.77 11.20
N ASN A 289 -0.75 -14.20 12.47
CA ASN A 289 -1.94 -14.71 13.16
C ASN A 289 -2.72 -15.80 12.38
N ALA A 290 -1.99 -16.79 11.87
CA ALA A 290 -2.57 -17.90 11.14
C ALA A 290 -3.46 -18.75 12.05
N ARG A 291 -4.74 -18.85 11.70
CA ARG A 291 -5.79 -19.53 12.46
C ARG A 291 -6.44 -20.59 11.58
N ARG A 292 -6.10 -21.86 11.80
CA ARG A 292 -6.63 -22.96 10.99
C ARG A 292 -8.08 -23.27 11.36
N LEU A 293 -8.93 -23.50 10.36
CA LEU A 293 -10.28 -24.00 10.61
C LEU A 293 -10.22 -25.47 11.05
N PRO A 294 -11.04 -25.88 12.05
CA PRO A 294 -11.14 -27.28 12.45
C PRO A 294 -11.61 -28.20 11.30
N LYS A 295 -12.50 -27.68 10.43
CA LYS A 295 -12.99 -28.36 9.24
C LYS A 295 -12.94 -27.39 8.04
N PRO A 296 -12.39 -27.79 6.89
CA PRO A 296 -12.43 -26.99 5.68
C PRO A 296 -13.88 -26.71 5.25
N ILE A 297 -14.15 -25.49 4.77
CA ILE A 297 -15.48 -25.08 4.28
C ILE A 297 -15.42 -25.00 2.75
N PRO A 298 -16.18 -25.83 2.01
CA PRO A 298 -16.19 -25.79 0.54
C PRO A 298 -16.54 -24.39 0.02
N CYS A 299 -15.74 -23.88 -0.91
CA CYS A 299 -15.93 -22.55 -1.49
C CYS A 299 -15.25 -22.51 -2.86
N LYS A 300 -15.81 -21.77 -3.83
CA LYS A 300 -15.10 -21.53 -5.09
C LYS A 300 -14.05 -20.44 -4.90
N GLY A 301 -12.81 -20.71 -5.30
CA GLY A 301 -11.71 -19.74 -5.28
C GLY A 301 -11.69 -18.79 -6.48
N LYS A 302 -10.89 -17.72 -6.37
CA LYS A 302 -10.56 -16.80 -7.49
C LYS A 302 -9.05 -16.47 -7.52
N ARG A 303 -8.57 -15.94 -8.66
CA ARG A 303 -7.14 -15.61 -8.90
C ARG A 303 -6.61 -14.40 -8.10
N ARG A 304 -7.49 -13.46 -7.75
CA ARG A 304 -7.22 -12.29 -6.91
C ARG A 304 -8.01 -12.41 -5.60
N PHE A 305 -7.91 -11.41 -4.72
CA PHE A 305 -8.83 -11.30 -3.59
C PHE A 305 -10.29 -11.37 -4.07
N PHE A 306 -11.13 -12.03 -3.29
CA PHE A 306 -12.56 -12.13 -3.55
C PHE A 306 -13.34 -12.03 -2.26
N THR A 307 -14.51 -11.39 -2.28
CA THR A 307 -15.44 -11.44 -1.15
C THR A 307 -16.01 -12.85 -1.03
N LEU A 308 -16.00 -13.40 0.18
CA LEU A 308 -16.59 -14.70 0.47
C LEU A 308 -18.12 -14.67 0.28
N PRO A 309 -18.74 -15.79 -0.14
CA PRO A 309 -20.18 -15.95 -0.02
C PRO A 309 -20.63 -15.79 1.44
N LYS A 310 -21.79 -15.15 1.67
CA LYS A 310 -22.28 -14.83 3.02
C LYS A 310 -22.40 -16.05 3.93
N ASP A 311 -22.89 -17.16 3.39
CA ASP A 311 -23.04 -18.43 4.11
C ASP A 311 -21.71 -19.06 4.53
N VAL A 312 -20.65 -18.88 3.72
CA VAL A 312 -19.29 -19.31 4.06
C VAL A 312 -18.71 -18.41 5.15
N GLU A 313 -18.89 -17.09 5.02
CA GLU A 313 -18.45 -16.12 6.01
C GLU A 313 -19.11 -16.34 7.38
N GLU A 314 -20.43 -16.55 7.42
CA GLU A 314 -21.17 -16.83 8.66
C GLU A 314 -20.64 -18.08 9.39
N GLN A 315 -20.32 -19.15 8.65
CA GLN A 315 -19.71 -20.36 9.23
C GLN A 315 -18.33 -20.08 9.85
N ILE A 316 -17.52 -19.25 9.20
CA ILE A 316 -16.20 -18.83 9.70
C ILE A 316 -16.36 -18.01 10.98
N ARG A 317 -17.26 -17.01 10.95
CA ARG A 317 -17.54 -16.13 12.10
C ARG A 317 -18.06 -16.91 13.29
N ALA A 318 -18.95 -17.87 13.07
CA ALA A 318 -19.43 -18.78 14.11
C ALA A 318 -18.29 -19.64 14.70
N THR A 319 -17.32 -20.06 13.87
CA THR A 319 -16.19 -20.87 14.31
C THR A 319 -15.18 -20.09 15.16
N PHE A 320 -14.82 -18.88 14.74
CA PHE A 320 -13.80 -18.07 15.40
C PHE A 320 -14.34 -17.02 16.39
N LYS A 321 -15.67 -16.83 16.46
CA LYS A 321 -16.35 -15.80 17.26
C LYS A 321 -15.88 -14.37 16.95
N ILE A 322 -15.84 -14.03 15.65
CA ILE A 322 -15.35 -12.73 15.12
C ILE A 322 -16.36 -11.99 14.26
#